data_AF-A0A2G4H362-F1
#
_entry.id   AF-A0A2G4H362-F1
#
_cell.length_a   1.000
_cell.length_b   1.000
_cell.length_c   1.000
_cell.angle_alpha   90.00
_cell.angle_beta   90.00
_cell.angle_gamma   90.00
#
_symmetry.space_group_name_H-M   'P 1'
#
loop_
_entity.id
_entity.type
_entity.pdbx_description
1 polymer ?
#
loop_
_entity_poly.entity_id
_entity_poly.type
_entity_poly.pdbx_seq_one_letter_code
_entity_poly.pdbx_strand_id
1 'polypeptide(L)'
;MTGGTSNPSIFAKNLEESGAYDEAIRSFPADATAAQIFEPLWIQDIQAACDVMRPVFDRTNGADGFISIEVEADLAFDTANTVKRAKELHVAVDRPNAMIKVPGTIPGIDSFRQLTAAGISINVTLLFSVERYTEIAQAYVTGMAERLAAGKPITGVQSVASFFVSRIDSKVDDMLPEGSDLRGKVAVANAKIA
;
A
#
# COMPACT_ATOMS: atom_id res chain seq x y z
N MET A 1 -15.91 -2.87 9.19
CA MET A 1 -14.57 -2.60 8.63
C MET A 1 -13.82 -3.92 8.55
N THR A 2 -13.26 -4.29 7.40
CA THR A 2 -12.52 -5.56 7.19
C THR A 2 -11.05 -5.36 6.84
N GLY A 3 -10.57 -4.12 6.81
CA GLY A 3 -9.17 -3.76 6.59
C GLY A 3 -8.98 -2.26 6.73
N GLY A 4 -7.73 -1.81 6.62
CA GLY A 4 -7.37 -0.40 6.72
C GLY A 4 -6.12 -0.06 5.91
N THR A 5 -5.94 1.22 5.61
CA THR A 5 -4.76 1.71 4.88
C THR A 5 -4.23 2.98 5.52
N SER A 6 -2.92 3.07 5.68
CA SER A 6 -2.22 4.29 6.04
C SER A 6 -1.43 4.83 4.85
N ASN A 7 -1.13 6.12 4.88
CA ASN A 7 -0.07 6.74 4.10
C ASN A 7 0.67 7.76 5.00
N PRO A 8 1.89 8.18 4.65
CA PRO A 8 2.66 9.11 5.47
C PRO A 8 1.94 10.42 5.76
N SER A 9 1.20 10.96 4.79
CA SER A 9 0.51 12.26 4.93
C SER A 9 -0.63 12.25 5.95
N ILE A 10 -1.41 11.16 6.03
CA ILE A 10 -2.49 11.02 7.02
C ILE A 10 -1.90 10.89 8.42
N PHE A 11 -0.84 10.10 8.57
CA PHE A 11 -0.19 9.93 9.87
C PHE A 11 0.46 11.24 10.35
N ALA A 12 1.20 11.95 9.49
CA ALA A 12 1.77 13.26 9.81
C ALA A 12 0.71 14.25 10.29
N LYS A 13 -0.42 14.34 9.59
CA LYS A 13 -1.54 15.20 9.99
C LYS A 13 -2.10 14.83 11.37
N ASN A 14 -2.31 13.53 11.63
CA ASN A 14 -2.80 13.08 12.92
C ASN A 14 -1.79 13.36 14.05
N LEU A 15 -0.50 13.23 13.77
CA LEU A 15 0.58 13.51 14.72
C LEU A 15 0.60 15.01 15.10
N GLU A 16 0.31 15.90 14.16
CA GLU A 16 0.22 17.35 14.40
C GLU A 16 -1.08 17.77 15.11
N GLU A 17 -2.23 17.19 14.76
CA GLU A 17 -3.55 17.72 15.16
C GLU A 17 -4.17 17.04 16.38
N SER A 18 -3.83 15.78 16.68
CA SER A 18 -4.60 14.97 17.65
C SER A 18 -4.15 15.11 19.10
N GLY A 19 -2.89 15.52 19.34
CA GLY A 19 -2.24 15.44 20.66
C GLY A 19 -2.06 13.99 21.18
N ALA A 20 -2.49 12.97 20.43
CA ALA A 20 -2.47 11.58 20.87
C ALA A 20 -1.04 11.02 21.01
N TYR A 21 -0.07 11.64 20.32
CA TYR A 21 1.32 11.21 20.28
C TYR A 21 2.22 12.03 21.20
N ASP A 22 1.70 13.06 21.87
CA ASP A 22 2.47 14.01 22.69
C ASP A 22 3.37 13.33 23.73
N GLU A 23 2.82 12.38 24.48
CA GLU A 23 3.56 11.66 25.51
C GLU A 23 4.64 10.77 24.89
N ALA A 24 4.32 10.08 23.80
CA ALA A 24 5.25 9.23 23.08
C ALA A 24 6.39 10.05 22.48
N ILE A 25 6.09 11.21 21.87
CA ILE A 25 7.09 12.15 21.33
C ILE A 25 8.01 12.65 22.44
N ARG A 26 7.48 13.01 23.62
CA ARG A 26 8.29 13.45 24.78
C ARG A 26 9.22 12.37 25.33
N SER A 27 8.98 11.10 25.02
CA SER A 27 9.85 9.99 25.46
C SER A 27 11.12 9.84 24.61
N PHE A 28 11.19 10.46 23.43
CA PHE A 28 12.38 10.43 22.59
C PHE A 28 13.47 11.39 23.10
N PRO A 29 14.75 11.11 22.84
CA PRO A 29 15.84 12.05 23.11
C PRO A 29 15.58 13.42 22.49
N ALA A 30 15.98 14.49 23.18
CA ALA A 30 15.78 15.86 22.72
C ALA A 30 16.49 16.19 21.39
N ASP A 31 17.52 15.42 21.03
CA ASP A 31 18.28 15.52 19.80
C ASP A 31 17.83 14.52 18.71
N ALA A 32 16.75 13.77 18.95
CA ALA A 32 16.19 12.87 17.96
C ALA A 32 15.70 13.64 16.73
N THR A 33 16.06 13.12 15.55
CA THR A 33 15.57 13.66 14.27
C THR A 33 14.08 13.32 14.08
N ALA A 34 13.39 14.09 13.24
CA ALA A 34 11.99 13.82 12.92
C ALA A 34 11.75 12.39 12.41
N ALA A 35 12.67 11.84 11.61
CA ALA A 35 12.59 10.47 11.13
C ALA A 35 12.70 9.44 12.26
N GLN A 36 13.61 9.65 13.22
CA GLN A 36 13.78 8.78 14.39
C GLN A 36 12.57 8.76 15.32
N ILE A 37 11.73 9.81 15.29
CA ILE A 37 10.47 9.88 16.05
C ILE A 37 9.32 9.30 15.22
N PHE A 38 9.20 9.73 13.97
CA PHE A 38 8.08 9.40 13.09
C PHE A 38 7.98 7.90 12.82
N GLU A 39 9.08 7.28 12.41
CA GLU A 39 9.05 5.89 11.92
C GLU A 39 8.64 4.89 13.01
N PRO A 40 9.21 4.91 14.24
CA PRO A 40 8.78 4.00 15.29
C PRO A 40 7.30 4.18 15.68
N LEU A 41 6.82 5.42 15.78
CA LEU A 41 5.41 5.69 16.10
C LEU A 41 4.50 5.20 15.00
N TRP A 42 4.89 5.40 13.74
CA TRP A 42 4.10 4.93 12.60
C TRP A 42 4.04 3.41 12.54
N ILE A 43 5.17 2.72 12.75
CA ILE A 43 5.22 1.26 12.81
C ILE A 43 4.35 0.74 13.96
N GLN A 44 4.42 1.37 15.13
CA GLN A 44 3.61 1.00 16.30
C GLN A 44 2.11 1.10 16.02
N ASP A 45 1.67 2.16 15.35
CA ASP A 45 0.27 2.32 14.95
C ASP A 45 -0.18 1.24 13.97
N ILE A 46 0.67 0.91 13.00
CA ILE A 46 0.39 -0.16 12.04
C ILE A 46 0.33 -1.52 12.74
N GLN A 47 1.22 -1.78 13.70
CA GLN A 47 1.18 -3.00 14.52
C GLN A 47 -0.11 -3.09 15.33
N ALA A 48 -0.49 -2.00 16.02
CA ALA A 48 -1.72 -1.95 16.80
C ALA A 48 -2.96 -2.16 15.92
N ALA A 49 -3.00 -1.52 14.74
CA ALA A 49 -4.09 -1.71 13.79
C ALA A 49 -4.12 -3.16 13.24
N CYS A 50 -2.97 -3.76 12.96
CA CYS A 50 -2.87 -5.17 12.58
C CYS A 50 -3.43 -6.07 13.68
N ASP A 51 -3.09 -5.81 14.94
CA ASP A 51 -3.56 -6.59 16.09
C ASP A 51 -5.08 -6.47 16.27
N VAL A 52 -5.65 -5.28 16.08
CA VAL A 52 -7.11 -5.06 16.05
C VAL A 52 -7.78 -5.84 14.92
N MET A 53 -7.17 -5.89 13.74
CA MET A 53 -7.72 -6.58 12.57
C MET A 53 -7.44 -8.09 12.52
N ARG A 54 -6.60 -8.60 13.44
CA ARG A 54 -6.19 -10.00 13.47
C ARG A 54 -7.35 -11.00 13.52
N PRO A 55 -8.43 -10.79 14.30
CA PRO A 55 -9.58 -11.70 14.30
C PRO A 55 -10.29 -11.79 12.95
N VAL A 56 -10.28 -10.72 12.13
CA VAL A 56 -10.83 -10.75 10.77
C VAL A 56 -9.91 -11.53 9.85
N PHE A 57 -8.60 -11.30 9.93
CA PHE A 57 -7.61 -12.02 9.16
C PHE A 57 -7.71 -13.54 9.39
N ASP A 58 -7.75 -13.97 10.66
CA ASP A 58 -7.83 -15.38 11.02
C ASP A 58 -9.15 -16.01 10.55
N ARG A 59 -10.30 -15.37 10.81
CA ARG A 59 -11.62 -15.88 10.40
C ARG A 59 -11.78 -16.00 8.89
N THR A 60 -11.14 -15.12 8.13
CA THR A 60 -11.23 -15.10 6.66
C THR A 60 -10.09 -15.85 6.00
N ASN A 61 -9.25 -16.55 6.77
CA ASN A 61 -8.09 -17.28 6.29
C ASN A 61 -7.16 -16.41 5.42
N GLY A 62 -6.96 -15.16 5.85
CA GLY A 62 -6.14 -14.17 5.17
C GLY A 62 -6.73 -13.64 3.87
N ALA A 63 -8.04 -13.69 3.66
CA ALA A 63 -8.70 -12.98 2.56
C ALA A 63 -8.93 -11.49 2.89
N ASP A 64 -9.14 -11.17 4.17
CA ASP A 64 -9.34 -9.82 4.71
C ASP A 64 -8.44 -9.60 5.96
N GLY A 65 -8.64 -8.48 6.65
CA GLY A 65 -7.98 -8.17 7.92
C GLY A 65 -6.63 -7.49 7.77
N PHE A 66 -6.32 -6.98 6.57
CA PHE A 66 -5.04 -6.35 6.29
C PHE A 66 -4.99 -4.88 6.69
N ILE A 67 -3.81 -4.45 7.14
CA ILE A 67 -3.44 -3.04 7.28
C ILE A 67 -2.29 -2.73 6.32
N SER A 68 -2.44 -1.69 5.50
CA SER A 68 -1.38 -1.26 4.57
C SER A 68 -0.52 -0.14 5.16
N ILE A 69 0.80 -0.28 5.03
CA ILE A 69 1.82 0.76 5.29
C ILE A 69 2.57 1.07 4.00
N GLU A 70 2.79 2.34 3.66
CA GLU A 70 3.34 2.75 2.36
C GLU A 70 4.86 2.96 2.43
N VAL A 71 5.58 2.66 1.35
CA VAL A 71 6.96 3.16 1.20
C VAL A 71 6.95 4.66 0.95
N GLU A 72 8.07 5.32 1.18
CA GLU A 72 8.24 6.75 0.92
C GLU A 72 8.04 7.05 -0.58
N ALA A 73 7.37 8.18 -0.87
CA ALA A 73 6.94 8.50 -2.23
C ALA A 73 8.10 8.84 -3.18
N ASP A 74 9.24 9.28 -2.64
CA ASP A 74 10.48 9.55 -3.40
C ASP A 74 11.12 8.27 -3.97
N LEU A 75 10.81 7.11 -3.40
CA LEU A 75 11.26 5.81 -3.90
C LEU A 75 10.46 5.32 -5.12
N ALA A 76 9.37 5.99 -5.50
CA ALA A 76 8.42 5.51 -6.51
C ALA A 76 9.03 5.16 -7.87
N PHE A 77 10.23 5.68 -8.19
CA PHE A 77 10.94 5.41 -9.45
C PHE A 77 12.28 4.69 -9.26
N ASP A 78 12.56 4.20 -8.04
CA ASP A 78 13.76 3.44 -7.71
C ASP A 78 13.38 2.04 -7.24
N THR A 79 13.50 1.07 -8.14
CA THR A 79 13.15 -0.33 -7.86
C THR A 79 13.98 -0.91 -6.73
N ALA A 80 15.29 -0.67 -6.72
CA ALA A 80 16.19 -1.30 -5.77
C ALA A 80 15.91 -0.81 -4.34
N ASN A 81 15.77 0.51 -4.18
CA ASN A 81 15.47 1.11 -2.88
C ASN A 81 14.02 0.85 -2.44
N THR A 82 13.04 0.80 -3.35
CA THR A 82 11.67 0.37 -3.02
C THR A 82 11.66 -1.04 -2.45
N VAL A 83 12.33 -1.99 -3.11
CA VAL A 83 12.37 -3.39 -2.66
C VAL A 83 13.08 -3.51 -1.32
N LYS A 84 14.20 -2.81 -1.14
CA LYS A 84 14.94 -2.79 0.13
C LYS A 84 14.04 -2.26 1.25
N ARG A 85 13.43 -1.09 1.04
CA ARG A 85 12.60 -0.42 2.03
C ARG A 85 11.37 -1.23 2.40
N ALA A 86 10.70 -1.82 1.41
CA ALA A 86 9.55 -2.67 1.66
C ALA A 86 9.89 -3.90 2.52
N LYS A 87 11.07 -4.49 2.33
CA LYS A 87 11.56 -5.59 3.18
C LYS A 87 11.85 -5.12 4.61
N GLU A 88 12.45 -3.94 4.77
CA GLU A 88 12.70 -3.33 6.08
C GLU A 88 11.39 -3.09 6.84
N LEU A 89 10.40 -2.47 6.19
CA LEU A 89 9.08 -2.24 6.79
C LEU A 89 8.37 -3.54 7.12
N HIS A 90 8.44 -4.55 6.25
CA HIS A 90 7.84 -5.86 6.52
C HIS A 90 8.42 -6.50 7.78
N VAL A 91 9.74 -6.46 7.95
CA VAL A 91 10.43 -6.96 9.14
C VAL A 91 10.12 -6.12 10.37
N ALA A 92 10.07 -4.79 10.23
CA ALA A 92 9.85 -3.90 11.37
C ALA A 92 8.41 -3.97 11.90
N VAL A 93 7.41 -4.11 11.00
CA VAL A 93 6.01 -4.29 11.40
C VAL A 93 5.79 -5.67 12.01
N ASP A 94 6.40 -6.74 11.45
CA ASP A 94 6.33 -8.09 11.99
C ASP A 94 4.89 -8.56 12.33
N ARG A 95 3.99 -8.43 11.35
CA ARG A 95 2.61 -8.91 11.44
C ARG A 95 2.20 -9.61 10.14
N PRO A 96 1.53 -10.77 10.20
CA PRO A 96 1.16 -11.54 9.02
C PRO A 96 0.08 -10.85 8.16
N ASN A 97 -0.69 -9.95 8.77
CA ASN A 97 -1.74 -9.17 8.12
C ASN A 97 -1.30 -7.73 7.82
N ALA A 98 0.01 -7.47 7.74
CA ALA A 98 0.54 -6.24 7.18
C ALA A 98 0.70 -6.38 5.65
N MET A 99 0.30 -5.35 4.92
CA MET A 99 0.63 -5.19 3.49
C MET A 99 1.56 -4.00 3.33
N ILE A 100 2.64 -4.19 2.56
CA ILE A 100 3.46 -3.05 2.15
C ILE A 100 2.85 -2.45 0.89
N LYS A 101 2.62 -1.15 0.91
CA LYS A 101 2.01 -0.43 -0.19
C LYS A 101 3.09 0.20 -1.06
N VAL A 102 3.07 -0.13 -2.34
CA VAL A 102 4.06 0.31 -3.34
C VAL A 102 3.37 0.92 -4.56
N PRO A 103 3.92 1.96 -5.17
CA PRO A 103 3.28 2.61 -6.30
C PRO A 103 3.39 1.78 -7.58
N GLY A 104 2.33 1.73 -8.37
CA GLY A 104 2.25 1.05 -9.67
C GLY A 104 2.90 1.82 -10.82
N THR A 105 4.09 2.40 -10.60
CA THR A 105 4.88 3.04 -11.66
C THR A 105 5.56 1.99 -12.56
N ILE A 106 6.27 2.40 -13.61
CA ILE A 106 7.04 1.47 -14.46
C ILE A 106 8.10 0.72 -13.62
N PRO A 107 8.95 1.39 -12.81
CA PRO A 107 9.84 0.71 -11.88
C PRO A 107 9.11 -0.08 -10.77
N GLY A 108 7.90 0.36 -10.41
CA GLY A 108 7.04 -0.27 -9.42
C GLY A 108 6.55 -1.66 -9.81
N ILE A 109 6.34 -1.93 -11.11
CA ILE A 109 5.98 -3.27 -11.61
C ILE A 109 7.04 -4.30 -11.20
N ASP A 110 8.30 -4.00 -11.46
CA ASP A 110 9.39 -4.92 -11.13
C ASP A 110 9.59 -5.03 -9.61
N SER A 111 9.43 -3.92 -8.88
CA SER A 111 9.47 -3.91 -7.42
C SER A 111 8.42 -4.86 -6.83
N PHE A 112 7.19 -4.77 -7.33
CA PHE A 112 6.06 -5.61 -6.91
C PHE A 112 6.29 -7.09 -7.23
N ARG A 113 6.79 -7.42 -8.43
CA ARG A 113 7.17 -8.80 -8.79
C ARG A 113 8.18 -9.36 -7.79
N GLN A 114 9.27 -8.64 -7.53
CA GLN A 114 10.33 -9.08 -6.61
C GLN A 114 9.83 -9.28 -5.17
N LEU A 115 8.98 -8.39 -4.68
CA LEU A 115 8.40 -8.48 -3.33
C LEU A 115 7.40 -9.63 -3.20
N THR A 116 6.59 -9.86 -4.24
CA THR A 116 5.70 -11.02 -4.33
C THR A 116 6.49 -12.32 -4.31
N ALA A 117 7.58 -12.41 -5.10
CA ALA A 117 8.48 -13.56 -5.09
C ALA A 117 9.13 -13.78 -3.70
N ALA A 118 9.47 -12.69 -3.00
CA ALA A 118 9.95 -12.73 -1.63
C ALA A 118 8.89 -13.24 -0.62
N GLY A 119 7.61 -13.20 -0.99
CA GLY A 119 6.49 -13.68 -0.18
C GLY A 119 5.90 -12.62 0.73
N ILE A 120 6.06 -11.35 0.35
CA ILE A 120 5.52 -10.21 1.10
C ILE A 120 4.17 -9.86 0.48
N SER A 121 3.15 -9.66 1.31
CA SER A 121 1.84 -9.20 0.85
C SER A 121 1.91 -7.72 0.50
N ILE A 122 1.42 -7.35 -0.69
CA ILE A 122 1.60 -6.01 -1.26
C ILE A 122 0.27 -5.36 -1.61
N ASN A 123 0.13 -4.07 -1.31
CA ASN A 123 -0.92 -3.23 -1.86
C ASN A 123 -0.33 -2.37 -2.97
N VAL A 124 -0.62 -2.67 -4.23
CA VAL A 124 -0.18 -1.81 -5.34
C VAL A 124 -1.10 -0.60 -5.43
N THR A 125 -0.55 0.61 -5.37
CA THR A 125 -1.31 1.87 -5.37
C THR A 125 -1.04 2.72 -6.60
N LEU A 126 -1.79 3.83 -6.74
CA LEU A 126 -1.66 4.80 -7.83
C LEU A 126 -1.88 4.18 -9.23
N LEU A 127 -2.85 3.26 -9.34
CA LEU A 127 -3.27 2.69 -10.61
C LEU A 127 -4.41 3.52 -11.20
N PHE A 128 -4.26 3.94 -12.46
CA PHE A 128 -5.23 4.79 -13.16
C PHE A 128 -5.64 4.26 -14.54
N SER A 129 -4.87 3.32 -15.12
CA SER A 129 -5.15 2.75 -16.44
C SER A 129 -5.28 1.24 -16.38
N VAL A 130 -6.16 0.69 -17.23
CA VAL A 130 -6.38 -0.75 -17.41
C VAL A 130 -5.10 -1.45 -17.86
N GLU A 131 -4.32 -0.79 -18.73
CA GLU A 131 -3.01 -1.29 -19.16
C GLU A 131 -2.09 -1.50 -17.95
N ARG A 132 -1.96 -0.50 -17.08
CA ARG A 132 -1.14 -0.61 -15.88
C ARG A 132 -1.63 -1.69 -14.92
N TYR A 133 -2.94 -1.79 -14.76
CA TYR A 133 -3.54 -2.86 -13.96
C TYR A 133 -3.17 -4.26 -14.51
N THR A 134 -3.24 -4.43 -15.83
CA THR A 134 -2.89 -5.69 -16.50
C THR A 134 -1.42 -6.05 -16.28
N GLU A 135 -0.50 -5.08 -16.42
CA GLU A 135 0.93 -5.27 -16.14
C GLU A 135 1.18 -5.70 -14.69
N ILE A 136 0.46 -5.09 -13.74
CA ILE A 136 0.53 -5.46 -12.32
C ILE A 136 -0.01 -6.88 -12.08
N ALA A 137 -1.15 -7.23 -12.68
CA ALA A 137 -1.69 -8.60 -12.56
C ALA A 137 -0.70 -9.64 -13.11
N GLN A 138 -0.05 -9.36 -14.24
CA GLN A 138 1.00 -10.22 -14.81
C GLN A 138 2.23 -10.32 -13.90
N ALA A 139 2.66 -9.20 -13.31
CA ALA A 139 3.77 -9.18 -12.36
C ALA A 139 3.48 -10.01 -11.10
N TYR A 140 2.24 -10.01 -10.60
CA TYR A 140 1.83 -10.89 -9.50
C TYR A 140 1.98 -12.36 -9.87
N VAL A 141 1.41 -12.79 -11.01
CA VAL A 141 1.51 -14.17 -11.49
C VAL A 141 2.96 -14.58 -11.67
N THR A 142 3.79 -13.69 -12.22
CA THR A 142 5.23 -13.95 -12.42
C THR A 142 5.96 -14.12 -11.09
N GLY A 143 5.77 -13.20 -10.13
CA GLY A 143 6.40 -13.32 -8.80
C GLY A 143 5.96 -14.57 -8.04
N MET A 144 4.69 -14.96 -8.15
CA MET A 144 4.18 -16.21 -7.56
C MET A 144 4.78 -17.46 -8.22
N ALA A 145 4.95 -17.44 -9.54
CA ALA A 145 5.59 -18.53 -10.29
C ALA A 145 7.08 -18.68 -9.91
N GLU A 146 7.81 -17.57 -9.80
CA GLU A 146 9.21 -17.55 -9.34
C GLU A 146 9.34 -18.12 -7.92
N ARG A 147 8.42 -17.74 -7.02
CA ARG A 147 8.38 -18.26 -5.66
C ARG A 147 8.14 -19.77 -5.62
N LEU A 148 7.18 -20.25 -6.41
CA LEU A 148 6.89 -21.67 -6.54
C LEU A 148 8.07 -22.46 -7.10
N ALA A 149 8.73 -21.94 -8.14
CA ALA A 149 9.93 -22.54 -8.74
C ALA A 149 11.10 -22.63 -7.74
N ALA A 150 11.18 -21.69 -6.79
CA ALA A 150 12.12 -21.72 -5.69
C ALA A 150 11.72 -22.67 -4.54
N GLY A 151 10.64 -23.46 -4.69
CA GLY A 151 10.15 -24.40 -3.68
C GLY A 151 9.53 -23.75 -2.45
N LYS A 152 9.18 -22.45 -2.52
CA LYS A 152 8.62 -21.71 -1.38
C LYS A 152 7.09 -21.77 -1.38
N PRO A 153 6.43 -21.76 -0.21
CA PRO A 153 4.97 -21.77 -0.13
C PRO A 153 4.37 -20.52 -0.77
N ILE A 154 3.36 -20.71 -1.62
CA ILE A 154 2.59 -19.62 -2.24
C ILE A 154 1.34 -19.27 -1.44
N THR A 155 0.95 -20.09 -0.46
CA THR A 155 -0.16 -19.80 0.44
C THR A 155 0.23 -18.69 1.41
N GLY A 156 -0.69 -17.74 1.64
CA GLY A 156 -0.49 -16.62 2.58
C GLY A 156 0.14 -15.36 1.98
N VAL A 157 0.57 -15.39 0.71
CA VAL A 157 0.96 -14.18 -0.03
C VAL A 157 -0.30 -13.60 -0.67
N GLN A 158 -0.67 -12.37 -0.28
CA GLN A 158 -1.86 -11.69 -0.79
C GLN A 158 -1.48 -10.38 -1.45
N SER A 159 -2.28 -9.96 -2.44
CA SER A 159 -2.10 -8.66 -3.06
C SER A 159 -3.43 -8.02 -3.43
N VAL A 160 -3.45 -6.69 -3.38
CA VAL A 160 -4.56 -5.87 -3.88
C VAL A 160 -4.03 -4.82 -4.84
N ALA A 161 -4.83 -4.50 -5.86
CA ALA A 161 -4.54 -3.45 -6.84
C ALA A 161 -5.48 -2.26 -6.59
N SER A 162 -4.99 -1.25 -5.88
CA SER A 162 -5.73 -0.03 -5.55
C SER A 162 -5.88 0.86 -6.79
N PHE A 163 -6.97 0.65 -7.52
CA PHE A 163 -7.35 1.40 -8.71
C PHE A 163 -8.14 2.67 -8.35
N PHE A 164 -7.66 3.83 -8.79
CA PHE A 164 -8.22 5.12 -8.44
C PHE A 164 -9.43 5.46 -9.32
N VAL A 165 -10.51 5.89 -8.68
CA VAL A 165 -11.76 6.26 -9.36
C VAL A 165 -11.91 7.79 -9.39
N SER A 166 -12.18 8.43 -8.25
CA SER A 166 -12.55 9.86 -8.19
C SER A 166 -11.58 10.82 -8.89
N ARG A 167 -10.26 10.55 -8.82
CA ARG A 167 -9.24 11.39 -9.46
C ARG A 167 -9.35 11.43 -10.99
N ILE A 168 -9.94 10.41 -11.62
CA ILE A 168 -10.12 10.34 -13.06
C ILE A 168 -11.24 11.29 -13.48
N ASP A 169 -12.41 11.22 -12.84
CA ASP A 169 -13.52 12.12 -13.15
C ASP A 169 -13.13 13.58 -12.90
N SER A 170 -12.44 13.88 -11.79
CA SER A 170 -11.95 15.24 -11.52
C SER A 170 -11.03 15.80 -12.60
N LYS A 171 -10.34 14.94 -13.38
CA LYS A 171 -9.46 15.39 -14.46
C LYS A 171 -10.15 15.43 -15.81
N VAL A 172 -11.01 14.45 -16.08
CA VAL A 172 -11.67 14.29 -17.39
C VAL A 172 -12.89 15.20 -17.51
N ASP A 173 -13.63 15.43 -16.43
CA ASP A 173 -14.82 16.27 -16.47
C ASP A 173 -14.50 17.69 -16.94
N ASP A 174 -13.37 18.25 -16.51
CA ASP A 174 -12.89 19.57 -16.95
C ASP A 174 -12.56 19.65 -18.45
N MET A 175 -12.33 18.49 -19.09
CA MET A 175 -12.05 18.38 -20.53
C MET A 175 -13.32 18.18 -21.35
N LEU A 176 -14.46 17.90 -20.71
CA LEU A 176 -15.75 17.69 -21.35
C LEU A 176 -16.53 19.02 -21.45
N PRO A 177 -17.37 19.18 -22.49
CA PRO A 177 -18.30 20.30 -22.56
C PRO A 177 -19.17 20.41 -21.30
N GLU A 178 -19.54 21.64 -20.95
CA GLU A 178 -20.51 21.89 -19.89
C GLU A 178 -21.84 21.20 -20.23
N GLY A 179 -22.44 20.49 -19.26
CA GLY A 179 -23.67 19.72 -19.46
C GLY A 179 -23.51 18.38 -20.19
N SER A 180 -22.28 17.94 -20.50
CA SER A 180 -22.05 16.60 -21.07
C SER A 180 -22.58 15.50 -20.12
N ASP A 181 -23.30 14.54 -20.68
CA ASP A 181 -23.83 13.38 -19.97
C ASP A 181 -22.74 12.37 -19.58
N LEU A 182 -21.50 12.56 -20.02
CA LEU A 182 -20.36 11.72 -19.68
C LEU A 182 -19.67 12.14 -18.36
N ARG A 183 -19.96 13.34 -17.84
CA ARG A 183 -19.35 13.83 -16.60
C ARG A 183 -19.71 12.91 -15.42
N GLY A 184 -18.73 12.57 -14.60
CA GLY A 184 -18.89 11.65 -13.47
C GLY A 184 -19.18 10.19 -13.83
N LYS A 185 -19.03 9.80 -15.10
CA LYS A 185 -19.21 8.40 -15.56
C LYS A 185 -17.90 7.72 -15.98
N VAL A 186 -16.88 8.50 -16.31
CA VAL A 186 -15.65 7.99 -16.95
C VAL A 186 -14.88 7.09 -15.98
N ALA A 187 -14.70 7.51 -14.74
CA ALA A 187 -13.94 6.74 -13.76
C ALA A 187 -14.58 5.39 -13.43
N VAL A 188 -15.92 5.37 -13.26
CA VAL A 188 -16.67 4.14 -13.01
C VAL A 188 -16.61 3.20 -14.21
N ALA A 189 -16.70 3.73 -15.44
CA ALA A 189 -16.54 2.93 -16.65
C ALA A 189 -15.13 2.33 -16.75
N ASN A 190 -14.09 3.13 -16.49
CA ASN A 190 -12.70 2.67 -16.49
C ASN A 190 -12.46 1.57 -15.45
N ALA A 191 -12.98 1.74 -14.23
CA ALA A 191 -12.87 0.77 -13.16
C ALA A 191 -13.67 -0.53 -13.38
N LYS A 192 -14.69 -0.53 -14.25
CA LYS A 192 -15.42 -1.76 -14.65
C LYS A 192 -14.67 -2.60 -15.68
N ILE A 193 -13.74 -1.98 -16.42
CA ILE A 193 -12.93 -2.66 -17.43
C ILE A 193 -11.66 -3.25 -16.79
N ALA A 194 -11.09 -2.54 -15.82
CA ALA A 194 -10.02 -3.06 -14.96
C ALA A 194 -10.51 -4.27 -14.15
#